data_AF-A0A7C7A4B9-F1
#
_entry.id   AF-A0A7C7A4B9-F1
#
_cell.length_a   1.000
_cell.length_b   1.000
_cell.length_c   1.000
_cell.angle_alpha   90.00
_cell.angle_beta   90.00
_cell.angle_gamma   90.00
#
_symmetry.space_group_name_H-M   'P 1'
#
loop_
_entity.id
_entity.type
_entity.pdbx_description
1 polymer ?
#
loop_
_entity_poly.entity_id
_entity_poly.type
_entity_poly.pdbx_seq_one_letter_code
_entity_poly.pdbx_strand_id
1 'polypeptide(L)' 'MPQLMLGQLAKSIAGRDKGRFMVVIGIIDEDYVYVVD' A
#
# COMPACT_ATOMS: atom_id res chain seq x y z
N MET A 1 2.60 5.97 -13.51
CA MET A 1 2.71 4.80 -12.61
C MET A 1 1.42 4.02 -12.71
N PRO A 2 1.37 2.69 -12.49
CA PRO A 2 0.08 2.00 -12.43
C PRO A 2 -0.80 2.67 -11.38
N GLN A 3 -2.07 2.87 -11.72
CA GLN A 3 -3.06 3.43 -10.81
C GLN A 3 -3.16 2.54 -9.58
N LEU A 4 -3.02 3.12 -8.38
CA LEU A 4 -3.30 2.41 -7.13
C LEU A 4 -4.78 2.09 -7.05
N MET A 5 -5.08 0.82 -6.74
CA MET A 5 -6.44 0.30 -6.64
C MET A 5 -6.69 -0.35 -5.27
N LEU A 6 -7.93 -0.28 -4.80
CA LEU A 6 -8.35 -1.05 -3.62
C LEU A 6 -8.18 -2.55 -3.88
N GLY A 7 -7.74 -3.29 -2.87
CA GLY A 7 -7.44 -4.72 -2.98
C GLY A 7 -6.11 -5.04 -3.64
N GLN A 8 -5.36 -4.04 -4.12
CA GLN A 8 -4.03 -4.26 -4.68
C GLN A 8 -3.06 -4.75 -3.60
N LEU A 9 -2.28 -5.77 -3.95
CA LEU A 9 -1.17 -6.24 -3.13
C LEU A 9 0.02 -5.28 -3.28
N ALA A 10 0.51 -4.78 -2.15
CA ALA A 10 1.70 -3.95 -2.06
C ALA A 10 2.78 -4.65 -1.23
N LYS A 11 4.05 -4.35 -1.50
CA LYS A 11 5.18 -4.78 -0.68
C LYS A 11 5.88 -3.57 -0.12
N SER A 12 6.03 -3.49 1.20
CA SER A 12 6.78 -2.41 1.82
C SER A 12 8.25 -2.51 1.44
N ILE A 13 8.83 -1.38 1.01
CA ILE A 13 10.24 -1.28 0.60
C ILE A 13 11.13 -0.57 1.64
N ALA A 14 10.54 0.02 2.68
CA ALA A 14 11.22 0.85 3.67
C ALA A 14 10.54 0.79 5.05
N GLY A 15 11.24 1.29 6.08
CA GLY A 15 10.73 1.36 7.45
C GLY A 15 10.72 0.02 8.20
N ARG A 16 9.99 -0.02 9.33
CA ARG A 16 9.91 -1.18 10.23
C ARG A 16 9.35 -2.42 9.55
N ASP A 17 8.31 -2.25 8.73
CA ASP A 17 7.59 -3.34 8.07
C ASP A 17 8.19 -3.71 6.68
N LYS A 18 9.43 -3.28 6.39
CA LYS A 18 10.12 -3.56 5.13
C LYS A 18 10.09 -5.05 4.79
N GLY A 19 9.65 -5.36 3.58
CA GLY A 19 9.56 -6.72 3.05
C GLY A 19 8.21 -7.41 3.27
N ARG A 20 7.34 -6.87 4.13
CA ARG A 20 5.99 -7.42 4.36
C ARG A 20 5.06 -7.06 3.20
N PHE A 21 4.13 -7.97 2.92
CA PHE A 21 3.02 -7.75 2.00
C PHE A 21 1.83 -7.16 2.74
N MET A 22 1.10 -6.28 2.06
CA MET A 22 -0.06 -5.58 2.60
C MET A 22 -1.11 -5.39 1.50
N VAL A 23 -2.36 -5.22 1.89
CA VAL A 23 -3.48 -4.93 0.98
C VAL A 23 -3.90 -3.47 1.13
N VAL A 24 -4.08 -2.78 0.00
CA VAL A 24 -4.60 -1.41 -0.03
C VAL A 24 -6.10 -1.43 0.28
N ILE A 25 -6.54 -0.71 1.31
CA ILE A 25 -7.95 -0.67 1.78
C ILE A 25 -8.61 0.70 1.65
N GLY A 26 -7.84 1.74 1.36
CA GLY A 26 -8.36 3.09 1.19
C GLY A 26 -7.37 4.00 0.49
N ILE A 27 -7.88 4.97 -0.28
CA ILE A 27 -7.09 6.02 -0.92
C ILE A 27 -7.36 7.32 -0.16
N ILE A 28 -6.31 8.00 0.29
CA ILE A 28 -6.41 9.30 0.95
C ILE A 28 -6.29 10.40 -0.10
N ASP A 29 -5.19 10.38 -0.84
CA ASP A 29 -4.86 11.32 -1.91
C ASP A 29 -3.90 10.67 -2.93
N GLU A 30 -3.19 11.49 -3.71
CA GLU A 30 -2.25 11.04 -4.75
C GLU A 30 -0.96 10.40 -4.19
N ASP A 31 -0.61 10.65 -2.94
CA ASP A 31 0.61 10.19 -2.30
C ASP A 31 0.37 9.13 -1.21
N TYR A 32 -0.82 9.13 -0.59
CA TYR A 32 -1.10 8.33 0.61
C TYR A 32 -2.27 7.36 0.45
N VAL A 33 -2.09 6.16 1.00
CA VAL A 33 -3.09 5.08 1.06
C VAL A 33 -3.12 4.44 2.44
N TYR A 34 -4.26 3.85 2.80
CA TYR A 34 -4.37 2.95 3.94
C TYR A 34 -4.05 1.52 3.52
N VAL A 35 -3.31 0.82 4.38
CA VAL A 35 -2.91 -0.58 4.19
C VAL A 35 -3.20 -1.41 5.42
N VAL A 36 -3.46 -2.70 5.22
CA VAL A 36 -3.59 -3.72 6.27
C VAL A 36 -2.73 -4.94 5.91
N ASP A 37 -2.19 -5.63 6.92
CA ASP A 37 -1.52 -6.91 6.73
C ASP A 37 -2.49 -8.10 6.68
#